data_AF-A0ABD1XML5-F1
#
_entry.id   AF-A0ABD1XML5-F1
#
_cell.length_a   1.000
_cell.length_b   1.000
_cell.length_c   1.000
_cell.angle_alpha   90.00
_cell.angle_beta   90.00
_cell.angle_gamma   90.00
#
_symmetry.space_group_name_H-M   'P 1'
#
loop_
_entity.id
_entity.type
_entity.pdbx_description
1 polymer ?
#
loop_
_entity_poly.entity_id
_entity_poly.type
_entity_poly.pdbx_seq_one_letter_code
_entity_poly.pdbx_strand_id
1 'polypeptide(L)'
;MMTRRLVLSAVCCLLVFAVIGQAAEFLNGKASSEYSILGYSPEDLLSDERLGALFSAWEKKHGKKYLSDEERSHRMKVFKENLEYIDAHNKEESSYSLGLNRFADLTNEEYRKTFLGTRLDREKRALRRQQNPRKSRYENVDLKDLPTSIDWREKGAVSPVKNQASCGSCWAFSAIASVEGINAIKTGTLISLSEQELVDCDTSYNEGCNGGLMDYAFEFIISNGGIDSDEDYPYKGYDGRCDANKKNAHVVTIDSYEDVNFNDEDGLLKAAANQPISVAIEAAGKDFQLYSTGVFTGVCGTDLDHGVAVVGYGTDNGKDYWIVRNSWGADWGENGYIRMVRGTGKGQESGICGILTEPSYAVKTSPNPPNPGPTPPAPVPPEVICDQWSTCPEGSTCCCTFPVGKLCFAWGCCGLESATCCNDHYHCCPQDYPICDLDKNLCLRKSAHTFGVALMERTKAKVNWEALKKLGRKYTM
;
A
#
# COMPACT_ATOMS: atom_id res chain seq x y z
N MET A 1 75.14 -6.52 17.57
CA MET A 1 73.99 -7.44 17.64
C MET A 1 72.68 -6.66 17.93
N MET A 2 72.41 -5.57 17.19
CA MET A 2 71.30 -4.66 17.54
C MET A 2 70.66 -3.92 16.34
N THR A 3 70.81 -4.43 15.12
CA THR A 3 70.30 -3.76 13.89
C THR A 3 69.44 -4.65 12.99
N ARG A 4 69.04 -5.85 13.45
CA ARG A 4 68.14 -6.75 12.70
C ARG A 4 66.73 -6.90 13.27
N ARG A 5 66.42 -6.29 14.42
CA ARG A 5 65.09 -6.41 15.06
C ARG A 5 64.12 -5.24 14.77
N LEU A 6 64.59 -4.11 14.26
CA LEU A 6 63.74 -2.96 13.95
C LEU A 6 63.08 -2.99 12.57
N VAL A 7 63.65 -3.74 11.61
CA VAL A 7 63.10 -3.79 10.24
C VAL A 7 61.89 -4.72 10.13
N LEU A 8 61.80 -5.77 10.95
CA LEU A 8 60.64 -6.69 10.93
C LEU A 8 59.37 -6.09 11.56
N SER A 9 59.50 -5.15 12.50
CA SER A 9 58.33 -4.54 13.16
C SER A 9 57.65 -3.47 12.29
N ALA A 10 58.42 -2.76 11.45
CA ALA A 10 57.88 -1.73 10.57
C ALA A 10 57.13 -2.32 9.35
N VAL A 11 57.61 -3.45 8.82
CA VAL A 11 56.97 -4.14 7.68
C VAL A 11 55.66 -4.81 8.09
N CYS A 12 55.53 -5.26 9.35
CA CYS A 12 54.30 -5.87 9.86
C CYS A 12 53.20 -4.82 10.13
N CYS A 13 53.56 -3.62 10.61
CA CYS A 13 52.59 -2.53 10.78
C CYS A 13 52.07 -1.98 9.43
N LEU A 14 52.92 -1.85 8.41
CA LEU A 14 52.49 -1.35 7.09
C LEU A 14 51.55 -2.33 6.36
N LEU A 15 51.70 -3.64 6.56
CA LEU A 15 50.78 -4.64 6.00
C LEU A 15 49.43 -4.68 6.73
N VAL A 16 49.40 -4.41 8.04
CA VAL A 16 48.14 -4.34 8.80
C VAL A 16 47.34 -3.08 8.44
N PHE A 17 48.00 -1.94 8.19
CA PHE A 17 47.30 -0.73 7.72
C PHE A 17 46.77 -0.86 6.27
N ALA A 18 47.47 -1.60 5.39
CA ALA A 18 47.00 -1.84 4.02
C ALA A 18 45.76 -2.78 3.97
N VAL A 19 45.68 -3.76 4.89
CA VAL A 19 44.53 -4.68 4.98
C VAL A 19 43.32 -4.02 5.65
N ILE A 20 43.54 -3.08 6.59
CA ILE A 20 42.45 -2.30 7.20
C ILE A 20 41.93 -1.22 6.23
N GLY A 21 42.81 -0.65 5.38
CA GLY A 21 42.41 0.30 4.33
C GLY A 21 41.54 -0.32 3.23
N GLN A 22 41.80 -1.56 2.82
CA GLN A 22 40.98 -2.28 1.83
C GLN A 22 39.69 -2.89 2.42
N ALA A 23 39.62 -3.09 3.74
CA ALA A 23 38.40 -3.54 4.41
C ALA A 23 37.38 -2.40 4.59
N ALA A 24 37.84 -1.15 4.71
CA ALA A 24 36.95 0.01 4.81
C ALA A 24 36.20 0.31 3.50
N GLU A 25 36.81 0.06 2.34
CA GLU A 25 36.17 0.24 1.02
C GLU A 25 35.16 -0.88 0.69
N PHE A 26 35.29 -2.07 1.28
CA PHE A 26 34.39 -3.20 1.04
C PHE A 26 33.14 -3.23 1.93
N LEU A 27 33.08 -2.42 2.98
CA LEU A 27 31.94 -2.41 3.92
C LEU A 27 30.88 -1.36 3.55
N ASN A 28 31.25 -0.26 2.88
CA ASN A 28 30.28 0.76 2.46
C ASN A 28 29.32 0.28 1.34
N GLY A 29 29.71 -0.71 0.52
CA GLY A 29 28.86 -1.25 -0.55
C GLY A 29 27.92 -2.38 -0.13
N LYS A 30 28.12 -2.99 1.05
CA LYS A 30 27.35 -4.17 1.47
C LYS A 30 26.06 -3.81 2.21
N ALA A 31 26.06 -2.74 2.99
CA ALA A 31 24.91 -2.35 3.81
C ALA A 31 23.69 -1.91 2.95
N SER A 32 23.90 -1.24 1.82
CA SER A 32 22.78 -0.88 0.92
C SER A 32 22.21 -2.08 0.16
N SER A 33 22.99 -3.16 0.01
CA SER A 33 22.56 -4.36 -0.75
C SER A 33 21.57 -5.26 0.01
N GLU A 34 21.53 -5.19 1.34
CA GLU A 34 20.58 -5.99 2.13
C GLU A 34 19.15 -5.45 2.05
N TYR A 35 18.99 -4.15 1.77
CA TYR A 35 17.67 -3.50 1.74
C TYR A 35 17.30 -2.96 0.35
N SER A 36 18.26 -2.79 -0.57
CA SER A 36 17.93 -2.60 -1.97
C SER A 36 17.43 -3.92 -2.53
N ILE A 37 16.22 -3.90 -3.09
CA ILE A 37 15.59 -5.10 -3.61
C ILE A 37 16.41 -5.72 -4.74
N LEU A 38 17.25 -4.97 -5.43
CA LEU A 38 18.40 -5.52 -6.14
C LEU A 38 19.63 -4.65 -5.87
N GLY A 39 20.76 -5.28 -5.50
CA GLY A 39 22.05 -4.60 -5.60
C GLY A 39 22.37 -4.35 -7.07
N TYR A 40 22.96 -3.20 -7.38
CA TYR A 40 23.51 -2.89 -8.70
C TYR A 40 24.96 -2.45 -8.53
N SER A 41 25.77 -2.60 -9.58
CA SER A 41 27.09 -1.97 -9.61
C SER A 41 27.07 -0.76 -10.55
N PRO A 42 27.93 0.25 -10.32
CA PRO A 42 28.06 1.38 -11.24
C PRO A 42 28.36 0.95 -12.68
N GLU A 43 28.92 -0.25 -12.89
CA GLU A 43 29.17 -0.76 -14.23
C GLU A 43 27.91 -1.20 -14.98
N ASP A 44 26.78 -1.40 -14.29
CA ASP A 44 25.48 -1.69 -14.92
C ASP A 44 24.93 -0.47 -15.67
N LEU A 45 25.40 0.75 -15.34
CA LEU A 45 25.10 1.98 -16.07
C LEU A 45 26.00 2.18 -17.32
N LEU A 46 27.05 1.37 -17.49
CA LEU A 46 28.06 1.58 -18.55
C LEU A 46 27.71 0.93 -19.90
N SER A 47 26.74 0.02 -19.95
CA SER A 47 26.29 -0.55 -21.22
C SER A 47 24.79 -0.87 -21.22
N ASP A 48 24.17 -0.70 -22.39
CA ASP A 48 22.74 -1.00 -22.59
C ASP A 48 22.42 -2.48 -22.34
N GLU A 49 23.37 -3.38 -22.60
CA GLU A 49 23.22 -4.82 -22.34
C GLU A 49 23.10 -5.13 -20.84
N ARG A 50 23.98 -4.54 -20.02
CA ARG A 50 23.95 -4.76 -18.56
C ARG A 50 22.73 -4.11 -17.93
N LEU A 51 22.40 -2.88 -18.34
CA LEU A 51 21.18 -2.20 -17.92
C LEU A 51 19.93 -3.03 -18.26
N GLY A 52 19.87 -3.58 -19.47
CA GLY A 52 18.77 -4.45 -19.90
C GLY A 52 18.66 -5.73 -19.08
N ALA A 53 19.79 -6.35 -18.72
CA ALA A 53 19.81 -7.52 -17.85
C ALA A 53 19.36 -7.20 -16.42
N LEU A 54 19.84 -6.07 -15.85
CA LEU A 54 19.43 -5.57 -14.53
C LEU A 54 17.94 -5.26 -14.49
N PHE A 55 17.42 -4.56 -15.52
CA PHE A 55 15.99 -4.27 -15.64
C PHE A 55 15.17 -5.55 -15.73
N SER A 56 15.60 -6.55 -16.50
CA SER A 56 14.92 -7.84 -16.61
C SER A 56 14.90 -8.62 -15.29
N ALA A 57 15.99 -8.56 -14.52
CA ALA A 57 16.04 -9.15 -13.18
C ALA A 57 15.09 -8.43 -12.22
N TRP A 58 15.04 -7.09 -12.30
CA TRP A 58 14.13 -6.25 -11.52
C TRP A 58 12.67 -6.53 -11.85
N GLU A 59 12.31 -6.62 -13.14
CA GLU A 59 10.96 -6.98 -13.59
C GLU A 59 10.51 -8.30 -12.98
N LYS A 60 11.38 -9.33 -13.06
CA LYS A 60 11.10 -10.66 -12.50
C LYS A 60 10.93 -10.62 -10.99
N LYS A 61 11.78 -9.88 -10.28
CA LYS A 61 11.73 -9.81 -8.81
C LYS A 61 10.46 -9.11 -8.32
N HIS A 62 10.01 -8.07 -9.02
CA HIS A 62 8.83 -7.28 -8.67
C HIS A 62 7.55 -7.73 -9.38
N GLY A 63 7.59 -8.83 -10.13
CA GLY A 63 6.44 -9.37 -10.86
C GLY A 63 5.86 -8.42 -11.92
N LYS A 64 6.69 -7.54 -12.50
CA LYS A 64 6.26 -6.51 -13.44
C LYS A 64 5.94 -7.12 -14.80
N LYS A 65 4.86 -6.62 -15.41
CA LYS A 65 4.40 -6.99 -16.74
C LYS A 65 3.93 -5.71 -17.44
N TYR A 66 4.30 -5.57 -18.71
CA TYR A 66 3.97 -4.42 -19.54
C TYR A 66 3.10 -4.84 -20.72
N LEU A 67 2.26 -3.94 -21.20
CA LEU A 67 1.27 -4.21 -22.25
C LEU A 67 1.91 -4.32 -23.63
N SER A 68 3.04 -3.64 -23.85
CA SER A 68 3.76 -3.67 -25.11
C SER A 68 5.26 -3.46 -24.94
N ASP A 69 6.02 -3.78 -25.99
CA ASP A 69 7.46 -3.53 -26.03
C ASP A 69 7.79 -2.03 -25.99
N GLU A 70 6.91 -1.17 -26.51
CA GLU A 70 7.04 0.28 -26.39
C GLU A 70 6.88 0.75 -24.93
N GLU A 71 5.88 0.22 -24.21
CA GLU A 71 5.74 0.50 -22.78
C GLU A 71 6.96 0.01 -22.01
N ARG A 72 7.39 -1.24 -22.23
CA ARG A 72 8.58 -1.80 -21.61
C ARG A 72 9.82 -0.95 -21.88
N SER A 73 10.00 -0.49 -23.11
CA SER A 73 11.11 0.39 -23.50
C SER A 73 11.04 1.75 -22.82
N HIS A 74 9.85 2.32 -22.65
CA HIS A 74 9.65 3.55 -21.88
C HIS A 74 9.99 3.33 -20.40
N ARG A 75 9.48 2.24 -19.80
CA ARG A 75 9.73 1.87 -18.40
C ARG A 75 11.21 1.64 -18.13
N MET A 76 11.94 1.03 -19.07
CA MET A 76 13.40 0.87 -18.97
C MET A 76 14.15 2.21 -19.00
N LYS A 77 13.68 3.21 -19.76
CA LYS A 77 14.26 4.56 -19.74
C LYS A 77 14.06 5.24 -18.38
N VAL A 78 12.84 5.19 -17.85
CA VAL A 78 12.52 5.72 -16.52
C VAL A 78 13.32 5.01 -15.42
N PHE A 79 13.43 3.69 -15.53
CA PHE A 79 14.28 2.88 -14.65
C PHE A 79 15.73 3.33 -14.66
N LYS A 80 16.29 3.61 -15.84
CA LYS A 80 17.64 4.16 -15.99
C LYS A 80 17.78 5.51 -15.28
N GLU A 81 16.85 6.44 -15.51
CA GLU A 81 16.87 7.77 -14.89
C GLU A 81 16.75 7.69 -13.36
N ASN A 82 15.97 6.75 -12.83
CA ASN A 82 15.89 6.50 -11.40
C ASN A 82 17.15 5.84 -10.86
N LEU A 83 17.76 4.91 -11.60
CA LEU A 83 19.02 4.29 -11.22
C LEU A 83 20.18 5.30 -11.16
N GLU A 84 20.28 6.20 -12.15
CA GLU A 84 21.26 7.29 -12.15
C GLU A 84 21.07 8.22 -10.95
N TYR A 85 19.82 8.52 -10.59
CA TYR A 85 19.49 9.32 -9.41
C TYR A 85 19.86 8.62 -8.09
N ILE A 86 19.55 7.33 -7.98
CA ILE A 86 19.93 6.48 -6.84
C ILE A 86 21.46 6.46 -6.69
N ASP A 87 22.18 6.31 -7.80
CA ASP A 87 23.64 6.25 -7.83
C ASP A 87 24.31 7.57 -7.46
N ALA A 88 23.75 8.69 -7.90
CA ALA A 88 24.20 10.00 -7.48
C ALA A 88 24.02 10.21 -5.97
N HIS A 89 22.83 9.91 -5.44
CA HIS A 89 22.52 10.06 -4.01
C HIS A 89 23.40 9.16 -3.13
N ASN A 90 23.51 7.88 -3.47
CA ASN A 90 24.23 6.90 -2.65
C ASN A 90 25.76 7.09 -2.66
N LYS A 91 26.30 7.97 -3.51
CA LYS A 91 27.71 8.38 -3.47
C LYS A 91 27.98 9.50 -2.47
N GLU A 92 26.95 10.24 -2.07
CA GLU A 92 27.05 11.27 -1.05
C GLU A 92 26.96 10.64 0.35
N GLU A 93 27.59 11.27 1.34
CA GLU A 93 27.45 10.84 2.74
C GLU A 93 26.05 11.19 3.25
N SER A 94 25.20 10.18 3.43
CA SER A 94 23.82 10.32 3.89
C SER A 94 23.48 9.31 4.98
N SER A 95 22.51 9.64 5.84
CA SER A 95 21.98 8.69 6.84
C SER A 95 20.96 7.70 6.28
N TYR A 96 20.64 7.79 4.99
CA TYR A 96 19.76 6.87 4.29
C TYR A 96 20.23 6.62 2.86
N SER A 97 19.87 5.45 2.32
CA SER A 97 20.13 5.08 0.94
C SER A 97 18.84 4.88 0.16
N LEU A 98 18.91 5.20 -1.13
CA LEU A 98 17.88 4.90 -2.11
C LEU A 98 18.15 3.54 -2.77
N GLY A 99 17.14 2.94 -3.38
CA GLY A 99 17.28 1.63 -4.01
C GLY A 99 16.25 1.35 -5.09
N LEU A 100 16.50 0.27 -5.83
CA LEU A 100 15.65 -0.21 -6.92
C LEU A 100 14.40 -0.94 -6.38
N ASN A 101 13.57 -0.20 -5.66
CA ASN A 101 12.32 -0.70 -5.10
C ASN A 101 11.23 -0.88 -6.19
N ARG A 102 10.01 -1.24 -5.78
CA ARG A 102 8.91 -1.53 -6.72
C ARG A 102 8.45 -0.35 -7.59
N PHE A 103 8.90 0.88 -7.28
CA PHE A 103 8.56 2.11 -8.01
C PHE A 103 9.68 2.60 -8.93
N ALA A 104 10.76 1.82 -9.08
CA ALA A 104 11.90 2.23 -9.89
C ALA A 104 11.57 2.44 -11.38
N ASP A 105 10.49 1.87 -11.92
CA ASP A 105 10.02 2.08 -13.30
C ASP A 105 9.00 3.22 -13.47
N LEU A 106 8.73 3.98 -12.41
CA LEU A 106 7.78 5.10 -12.43
C LEU A 106 8.51 6.44 -12.37
N THR A 107 8.04 7.38 -13.18
CA THR A 107 8.41 8.77 -13.01
C THR A 107 7.83 9.28 -11.69
N ASN A 108 8.42 10.33 -11.11
CA ASN A 108 7.89 10.89 -9.87
C ASN A 108 6.47 11.46 -10.06
N GLU A 109 6.14 11.97 -11.24
CA GLU A 109 4.78 12.43 -11.56
C GLU A 109 3.77 11.28 -11.56
N GLU A 110 4.08 10.16 -12.21
CA GLU A 110 3.23 8.96 -12.20
C GLU A 110 3.06 8.42 -10.78
N TYR A 111 4.15 8.31 -10.02
CA TYR A 111 4.13 7.88 -8.63
C TYR A 111 3.19 8.76 -7.79
N ARG A 112 3.37 10.09 -7.86
CA ARG A 112 2.55 11.06 -7.13
C ARG A 112 1.07 10.95 -7.48
N LYS A 113 0.76 10.76 -8.76
CA LYS A 113 -0.62 10.68 -9.24
C LYS A 113 -1.32 9.37 -8.85
N THR A 114 -0.58 8.28 -8.71
CA THR A 114 -1.15 6.94 -8.54
C THR A 114 -1.15 6.45 -7.09
N PHE A 115 -0.14 6.82 -6.29
CA PHE A 115 0.04 6.27 -4.93
C PHE A 115 -0.20 7.28 -3.81
N LEU A 116 -0.27 8.56 -4.14
CA LEU A 116 -0.60 9.64 -3.20
C LEU A 116 -2.05 10.05 -3.48
N GLY A 117 -2.86 10.07 -2.43
CA GLY A 117 -4.31 10.14 -2.59
C GLY A 117 -5.00 11.04 -1.59
N THR A 118 -4.31 11.51 -0.56
CA THR A 118 -4.97 12.29 0.47
C THR A 118 -5.06 13.75 0.04
N ARG A 119 -6.24 14.19 -0.41
CA ARG A 119 -6.54 15.63 -0.53
C ARG A 119 -6.99 16.15 0.83
N LEU A 120 -6.02 16.54 1.64
CA LEU A 120 -6.26 17.09 2.96
C LEU A 120 -6.65 18.58 2.83
N ASP A 121 -7.95 18.89 2.90
CA ASP A 121 -8.47 20.28 2.86
C ASP A 121 -7.94 21.08 4.06
N ARG A 122 -6.93 21.93 3.83
CA ARG A 122 -6.21 22.69 4.87
C ARG A 122 -7.11 23.62 5.67
N GLU A 123 -8.14 24.19 5.06
CA GLU A 123 -9.02 25.17 5.70
C GLU A 123 -10.04 24.46 6.60
N LYS A 124 -10.68 23.39 6.11
CA LYS A 124 -11.58 22.59 6.95
C LYS A 124 -10.84 21.98 8.15
N ARG A 125 -9.57 21.58 7.95
CA ARG A 125 -8.70 21.05 9.02
C ARG A 125 -8.41 22.08 10.10
N ALA A 126 -8.01 23.30 9.73
CA ALA A 126 -7.74 24.38 10.69
C ALA A 126 -9.00 24.76 11.51
N LEU A 127 -10.17 24.79 10.86
CA LEU A 127 -11.43 25.11 11.51
C LEU A 127 -11.87 24.04 12.52
N ARG A 128 -11.71 22.75 12.20
CA ARG A 128 -12.09 21.65 13.11
C ARG A 128 -11.22 21.62 14.37
N ARG A 129 -9.92 21.86 14.24
CA ARG A 129 -8.99 21.96 15.38
C ARG A 129 -9.39 23.07 16.37
N GLN A 130 -9.84 24.23 15.85
CA GLN A 130 -10.30 25.33 16.71
C GLN A 130 -11.59 25.01 17.46
N GLN A 131 -12.43 24.13 16.91
CA GLN A 131 -13.76 23.83 17.48
C GLN A 131 -13.72 22.78 18.60
N ASN A 132 -12.67 21.98 18.72
CA ASN A 132 -12.64 20.87 19.70
C ASN A 132 -11.25 20.65 20.34
N PRO A 133 -10.76 21.59 21.18
CA PRO A 133 -9.48 21.45 21.85
C PRO A 133 -9.59 20.43 22.99
N ARG A 134 -9.54 19.13 22.67
CA ARG A 134 -9.44 18.08 23.68
C ARG A 134 -7.97 17.94 24.08
N LYS A 135 -7.71 18.02 25.37
CA LYS A 135 -6.40 17.69 25.94
C LYS A 135 -6.12 16.20 25.71
N SER A 136 -5.00 15.89 25.08
CA SER A 136 -4.52 14.52 24.90
C SER A 136 -4.41 13.81 26.26
N ARG A 137 -4.90 12.56 26.33
CA ARG A 137 -4.81 11.73 27.55
C ARG A 137 -3.38 11.51 28.02
N TYR A 138 -2.40 11.63 27.12
CA TYR A 138 -0.98 11.46 27.40
C TYR A 138 -0.28 12.78 27.76
N GLU A 139 -0.99 13.92 27.82
CA GLU A 139 -0.39 15.25 28.08
C GLU A 139 0.46 15.26 29.37
N ASN A 140 -0.03 14.61 30.44
CA ASN A 140 0.61 14.59 31.76
C ASN A 140 1.70 13.51 31.94
N VAL A 141 2.02 12.73 30.90
CA VAL A 141 3.14 11.76 30.98
C VAL A 141 4.46 12.54 30.98
N ASP A 142 5.36 12.25 31.92
CA ASP A 142 6.70 12.84 31.96
C ASP A 142 7.56 12.19 30.86
N LEU A 143 8.25 13.02 30.07
CA LEU A 143 9.17 12.56 29.02
C LEU A 143 10.29 11.67 29.57
N LYS A 144 10.68 11.88 30.83
CA LYS A 144 11.73 11.09 31.50
C LYS A 144 11.30 9.67 31.82
N ASP A 145 9.99 9.43 31.93
CA ASP A 145 9.42 8.12 32.24
C ASP A 145 9.18 7.29 30.97
N LEU A 146 9.34 7.89 29.79
CA LEU A 146 9.19 7.19 28.52
C LEU A 146 10.37 6.25 28.26
N PRO A 147 10.14 5.07 27.64
CA PRO A 147 11.23 4.23 27.19
C PRO A 147 12.06 4.97 26.13
N THR A 148 13.37 4.74 26.10
CA THR A 148 14.29 5.36 25.12
C THR A 148 13.99 4.91 23.69
N SER A 149 13.42 3.72 23.52
CA SER A 149 12.97 3.17 22.26
C SER A 149 11.75 2.29 22.48
N ILE A 150 10.84 2.29 21.52
CA ILE A 150 9.71 1.37 21.49
C ILE A 150 9.49 0.89 20.07
N ASP A 151 9.12 -0.38 19.95
CA ASP A 151 8.71 -0.98 18.69
C ASP A 151 7.48 -1.86 18.94
N TRP A 152 6.32 -1.40 18.50
CA TRP A 152 5.06 -2.13 18.70
C TRP A 152 5.00 -3.44 17.90
N ARG A 153 5.88 -3.62 16.90
CA ARG A 153 6.02 -4.90 16.17
C ARG A 153 6.50 -6.00 17.11
N GLU A 154 7.51 -5.70 17.93
CA GLU A 154 8.06 -6.62 18.92
C GLU A 154 7.08 -6.93 20.06
N LYS A 155 6.08 -6.08 20.26
CA LYS A 155 4.99 -6.26 21.24
C LYS A 155 3.77 -6.99 20.67
N GLY A 156 3.81 -7.41 19.40
CA GLY A 156 2.68 -8.08 18.75
C GLY A 156 1.48 -7.16 18.49
N ALA A 157 1.69 -5.85 18.43
CA ALA A 157 0.65 -4.84 18.24
C ALA A 157 0.68 -4.19 16.85
N VAL A 158 1.30 -4.86 15.86
CA VAL A 158 1.36 -4.40 14.48
C VAL A 158 1.16 -5.61 13.55
N SER A 159 0.16 -5.54 12.66
CA SER A 159 -0.09 -6.58 11.67
C SER A 159 0.92 -6.53 10.51
N PRO A 160 1.05 -7.60 9.70
CA PRO A 160 1.92 -7.59 8.52
C PRO A 160 1.65 -6.41 7.58
N VAL A 161 2.68 -5.86 6.93
CA VAL A 161 2.50 -4.72 6.03
C VAL A 161 1.57 -5.08 4.87
N LYS A 162 0.56 -4.24 4.65
CA LYS A 162 -0.42 -4.37 3.56
C LYS A 162 -0.08 -3.44 2.38
N ASN A 163 -0.89 -3.49 1.33
CA ASN A 163 -0.64 -2.78 0.07
C ASN A 163 -1.93 -2.14 -0.46
N GLN A 164 -2.00 -0.81 -0.46
CA GLN A 164 -3.15 -0.04 -0.93
C GLN A 164 -3.32 -0.04 -2.47
N ALA A 165 -2.40 -0.71 -3.19
CA ALA A 165 -2.36 -0.69 -4.64
C ALA A 165 -2.36 0.76 -5.20
N SER A 166 -3.18 1.04 -6.21
CA SER A 166 -3.32 2.36 -6.84
C SER A 166 -4.49 3.20 -6.28
N CYS A 167 -5.06 2.78 -5.15
CA CYS A 167 -6.18 3.48 -4.52
C CYS A 167 -5.65 4.47 -3.48
N GLY A 168 -6.18 5.70 -3.48
CA GLY A 168 -5.87 6.75 -2.51
C GLY A 168 -6.46 6.51 -1.11
N SER A 169 -6.39 5.28 -0.62
CA SER A 169 -7.01 4.81 0.63
C SER A 169 -6.05 4.77 1.82
N CYS A 170 -4.88 5.40 1.73
CA CYS A 170 -3.89 5.43 2.82
C CYS A 170 -4.45 5.98 4.15
N TRP A 171 -5.49 6.82 4.10
CA TRP A 171 -6.25 7.25 5.27
C TRP A 171 -6.90 6.07 6.01
N ALA A 172 -7.47 5.10 5.29
CA ALA A 172 -8.06 3.90 5.86
C ALA A 172 -6.97 2.99 6.46
N PHE A 173 -5.88 2.76 5.73
CA PHE A 173 -4.74 1.96 6.23
C PHE A 173 -4.10 2.55 7.49
N SER A 174 -3.94 3.87 7.53
CA SER A 174 -3.39 4.58 8.70
C SER A 174 -4.31 4.45 9.92
N ALA A 175 -5.61 4.69 9.74
CA ALA A 175 -6.60 4.52 10.81
C ALA A 175 -6.65 3.08 11.31
N ILE A 176 -6.76 2.10 10.41
CA ILE A 176 -6.80 0.67 10.75
C ILE A 176 -5.54 0.24 11.51
N ALA A 177 -4.34 0.69 11.10
CA ALA A 177 -3.12 0.37 11.84
C ALA A 177 -3.15 0.87 13.30
N SER A 178 -3.76 2.03 13.57
CA SER A 178 -3.97 2.52 14.94
C SER A 178 -4.99 1.67 15.72
N VAL A 179 -6.10 1.30 15.08
CA VAL A 179 -7.17 0.48 15.69
C VAL A 179 -6.69 -0.94 16.01
N GLU A 180 -6.01 -1.60 15.07
CA GLU A 180 -5.39 -2.91 15.27
C GLU A 180 -4.42 -2.90 16.46
N GLY A 181 -3.57 -1.87 16.51
CA GLY A 181 -2.57 -1.71 17.55
C GLY A 181 -3.18 -1.52 18.94
N ILE A 182 -4.11 -0.58 19.10
CA ILE A 182 -4.76 -0.37 20.40
C ILE A 182 -5.62 -1.58 20.81
N ASN A 183 -6.22 -2.27 19.85
CA ASN A 183 -6.93 -3.53 20.12
C ASN A 183 -6.00 -4.60 20.67
N ALA A 184 -4.85 -4.84 20.03
CA ALA A 184 -3.86 -5.80 20.49
C ALA A 184 -3.35 -5.44 21.91
N ILE A 185 -3.08 -4.16 22.16
CA ILE A 185 -2.61 -3.67 23.47
C ILE A 185 -3.65 -3.90 24.57
N LYS A 186 -4.95 -3.69 24.28
CA LYS A 186 -6.02 -3.77 25.29
C LYS A 186 -6.57 -5.17 25.50
N THR A 187 -6.58 -5.99 24.46
CA THR A 187 -7.22 -7.32 24.50
C THR A 187 -6.22 -8.48 24.50
N GLY A 188 -4.96 -8.22 24.13
CA GLY A 188 -3.95 -9.25 23.90
C GLY A 188 -4.09 -9.99 22.57
N THR A 189 -5.06 -9.62 21.72
CA THR A 189 -5.34 -10.29 20.45
C THR A 189 -5.18 -9.30 19.29
N LEU A 190 -4.24 -9.59 18.39
CA LEU A 190 -4.10 -8.86 17.13
C LEU A 190 -5.06 -9.46 16.10
N ILE A 191 -5.90 -8.61 15.49
CA ILE A 191 -6.86 -8.98 14.46
C ILE A 191 -6.57 -8.10 13.24
N SER A 192 -6.48 -8.70 12.05
CA SER A 192 -6.37 -7.93 10.79
C SER A 192 -7.74 -7.35 10.44
N LEU A 193 -7.86 -6.03 10.34
CA LEU A 193 -9.14 -5.35 10.14
C LEU A 193 -9.30 -4.83 8.71
N SER A 194 -10.54 -4.63 8.27
CA SER A 194 -10.86 -4.28 6.88
C SER A 194 -10.66 -2.79 6.57
N GLU A 195 -9.68 -2.47 5.74
CA GLU A 195 -9.61 -1.15 5.10
C GLU A 195 -10.71 -0.97 4.05
N GLN A 196 -11.19 -2.05 3.42
CA GLN A 196 -12.20 -1.97 2.37
C GLN A 196 -13.58 -1.59 2.90
N GLU A 197 -13.93 -2.02 4.11
CA GLU A 197 -15.17 -1.57 4.74
C GLU A 197 -15.17 -0.05 4.91
N LEU A 198 -14.04 0.54 5.33
CA LEU A 198 -13.90 2.00 5.37
C LEU A 198 -14.04 2.62 3.98
N VAL A 199 -13.30 2.11 2.99
CA VAL A 199 -13.35 2.61 1.60
C VAL A 199 -14.78 2.57 1.02
N ASP A 200 -15.52 1.50 1.25
CA ASP A 200 -16.85 1.29 0.66
C ASP A 200 -17.98 1.97 1.46
N CYS A 201 -17.82 2.15 2.78
CA CYS A 201 -18.91 2.53 3.68
C CYS A 201 -18.76 3.89 4.35
N ASP A 202 -17.55 4.39 4.59
CA ASP A 202 -17.33 5.73 5.15
C ASP A 202 -17.43 6.80 4.06
N THR A 203 -18.66 7.14 3.71
CA THR A 203 -18.99 8.02 2.56
C THR A 203 -19.55 9.38 2.98
N SER A 204 -19.62 9.66 4.29
CA SER A 204 -20.19 10.92 4.77
C SER A 204 -19.25 12.10 4.54
N TYR A 205 -17.94 11.87 4.73
CA TYR A 205 -16.89 12.88 4.57
C TYR A 205 -15.66 12.36 3.83
N ASN A 206 -15.39 11.06 3.90
CA ASN A 206 -14.33 10.41 3.13
C ASN A 206 -14.83 10.04 1.73
N GLU A 207 -13.90 9.98 0.78
CA GLU A 207 -14.18 9.82 -0.66
C GLU A 207 -13.54 8.56 -1.23
N GLY A 208 -13.43 7.50 -0.42
CA GLY A 208 -12.89 6.20 -0.84
C GLY A 208 -11.46 6.32 -1.37
N CYS A 209 -11.24 5.91 -2.62
CA CYS A 209 -9.96 6.02 -3.32
C CYS A 209 -9.56 7.44 -3.71
N ASN A 210 -10.44 8.44 -3.58
CA ASN A 210 -10.12 9.86 -3.83
C ASN A 210 -9.55 10.58 -2.59
N GLY A 211 -9.42 9.86 -1.48
CA GLY A 211 -8.82 10.37 -0.24
C GLY A 211 -9.79 10.45 0.92
N GLY A 212 -9.25 10.80 2.09
CA GLY A 212 -10.00 10.88 3.32
C GLY A 212 -9.15 11.30 4.52
N LEU A 213 -9.79 11.46 5.68
CA LEU A 213 -9.17 11.70 6.99
C LEU A 213 -9.31 10.48 7.89
N MET A 214 -8.26 10.20 8.64
CA MET A 214 -8.24 9.12 9.62
C MET A 214 -9.24 9.34 10.75
N ASP A 215 -9.50 10.59 11.14
CA ASP A 215 -10.48 10.92 12.18
C ASP A 215 -11.91 10.55 11.78
N TYR A 216 -12.28 10.78 10.52
CA TYR A 216 -13.60 10.37 10.00
C TYR A 216 -13.71 8.85 9.95
N ALA A 217 -12.62 8.14 9.67
CA ALA A 217 -12.60 6.69 9.78
C ALA A 217 -12.84 6.23 11.23
N PHE A 218 -12.23 6.87 12.22
CA PHE A 218 -12.52 6.57 13.63
C PHE A 218 -13.98 6.87 14.00
N GLU A 219 -14.53 8.02 13.56
CA GLU A 219 -15.95 8.37 13.76
C GLU A 219 -16.89 7.35 13.11
N PHE A 220 -16.55 6.87 11.91
CA PHE A 220 -17.28 5.81 11.24
C PHE A 220 -17.25 4.54 12.08
N ILE A 221 -16.08 4.05 12.53
CA ILE A 221 -15.96 2.82 13.33
C ILE A 221 -16.82 2.91 14.60
N ILE A 222 -16.82 4.08 15.27
CA ILE A 222 -17.63 4.32 16.47
C ILE A 222 -19.13 4.24 16.14
N SER A 223 -19.57 4.98 15.10
CA SER A 223 -20.99 5.07 14.74
C SER A 223 -21.55 3.80 14.10
N ASN A 224 -20.70 3.03 13.41
CA ASN A 224 -21.00 1.75 12.80
C ASN A 224 -21.12 0.62 13.86
N GLY A 225 -20.69 0.87 15.10
CA GLY A 225 -20.69 -0.14 16.16
C GLY A 225 -19.51 -1.10 16.10
N GLY A 226 -18.47 -0.77 15.33
CA GLY A 226 -17.25 -1.55 15.15
C GLY A 226 -16.80 -1.61 13.69
N ILE A 227 -15.81 -2.44 13.45
CA ILE A 227 -15.22 -2.72 12.13
C ILE A 227 -15.01 -4.23 11.99
N ASP A 228 -15.21 -4.74 10.78
CA ASP A 228 -15.04 -6.12 10.38
C ASP A 228 -13.57 -6.51 10.15
N SER A 229 -13.32 -7.81 10.10
CA SER A 229 -12.00 -8.34 9.79
C SER A 229 -11.69 -8.19 8.29
N ASP A 230 -10.41 -8.17 7.94
CA ASP A 230 -9.97 -8.23 6.53
C ASP A 230 -10.38 -9.57 5.88
N GLU A 231 -10.62 -10.63 6.67
CA GLU A 231 -11.13 -11.90 6.15
C GLU A 231 -12.62 -11.79 5.74
N ASP A 232 -13.44 -11.13 6.57
CA ASP A 232 -14.88 -10.95 6.31
C ASP A 232 -15.15 -9.92 5.20
N TYR A 233 -14.32 -8.86 5.13
CA TYR A 233 -14.41 -7.82 4.12
C TYR A 233 -13.05 -7.53 3.46
N PRO A 234 -12.59 -8.38 2.52
CA PRO A 234 -11.24 -8.27 1.94
C PRO A 234 -11.00 -7.02 1.11
N TYR A 235 -9.75 -6.54 1.15
CA TYR A 235 -9.28 -5.43 0.34
C TYR A 235 -9.25 -5.72 -1.17
N LYS A 236 -9.79 -4.77 -1.94
CA LYS A 236 -9.93 -4.84 -3.41
C LYS A 236 -9.07 -3.81 -4.14
N GLY A 237 -8.71 -2.70 -3.48
CA GLY A 237 -7.91 -1.64 -4.10
C GLY A 237 -8.66 -0.74 -5.07
N TYR A 238 -9.99 -0.67 -4.95
CA TYR A 238 -10.86 0.24 -5.69
C TYR A 238 -12.16 0.49 -4.91
N ASP A 239 -12.89 1.55 -5.26
CA ASP A 239 -14.18 1.88 -4.64
C ASP A 239 -15.25 0.82 -4.97
N GLY A 240 -15.86 0.27 -3.93
CA GLY A 240 -17.02 -0.60 -4.02
C GLY A 240 -18.27 0.05 -3.45
N ARG A 241 -19.38 -0.67 -3.56
CA ARG A 241 -20.60 -0.35 -2.80
C ARG A 241 -20.48 -0.97 -1.42
N CYS A 242 -20.84 -0.22 -0.38
CA CYS A 242 -20.97 -0.74 0.98
C CYS A 242 -21.85 -2.01 1.01
N ASP A 243 -21.23 -3.16 1.28
CA ASP A 243 -21.89 -4.46 1.31
C ASP A 243 -22.37 -4.77 2.74
N ALA A 244 -23.67 -4.59 2.97
CA ALA A 244 -24.28 -4.85 4.27
C ALA A 244 -24.22 -6.32 4.72
N ASN A 245 -23.98 -7.27 3.81
CA ASN A 245 -23.82 -8.67 4.18
C ASN A 245 -22.40 -8.99 4.69
N LYS A 246 -21.42 -8.17 4.32
CA LYS A 246 -20.04 -8.27 4.83
C LYS A 246 -19.81 -7.35 6.03
N LYS A 247 -20.50 -6.21 6.03
CA LYS A 247 -20.48 -5.23 7.11
C LYS A 247 -21.40 -5.65 8.27
N ASN A 248 -21.05 -6.70 9.00
CA ASN A 248 -21.97 -7.29 9.99
C ASN A 248 -21.34 -7.95 11.22
N ALA A 249 -20.07 -8.34 11.20
CA ALA A 249 -19.41 -9.05 12.29
C ALA A 249 -18.88 -8.08 13.37
N HIS A 250 -18.42 -6.89 12.97
CA HIS A 250 -17.97 -5.82 13.87
C HIS A 250 -16.99 -6.34 14.94
N VAL A 251 -15.98 -7.10 14.52
CA VAL A 251 -15.07 -7.86 15.39
C VAL A 251 -14.25 -7.00 16.35
N VAL A 252 -14.06 -5.70 16.03
CA VAL A 252 -13.37 -4.74 16.89
C VAL A 252 -14.16 -3.44 17.01
N THR A 253 -14.22 -2.90 18.22
CA THR A 253 -14.77 -1.57 18.53
C THR A 253 -13.74 -0.66 19.17
N ILE A 254 -13.94 0.64 19.01
CA ILE A 254 -13.20 1.69 19.73
C ILE A 254 -14.22 2.58 20.46
N ASP A 255 -13.82 3.13 21.61
CA ASP A 255 -14.71 3.94 22.45
C ASP A 255 -14.71 5.41 22.03
N SER A 256 -13.56 5.90 21.54
CA SER A 256 -13.39 7.26 21.02
C SER A 256 -12.10 7.34 20.19
N TYR A 257 -11.71 8.55 19.80
CA TYR A 257 -10.37 8.87 19.30
C TYR A 257 -9.94 10.22 19.88
N GLU A 258 -8.63 10.48 19.84
CA GLU A 258 -8.01 11.72 20.32
C GLU A 258 -6.93 12.19 19.34
N ASP A 259 -6.75 13.50 19.26
CA ASP A 259 -5.70 14.14 18.48
C ASP A 259 -4.50 14.46 19.39
N VAL A 260 -3.30 14.36 18.81
CA VAL A 260 -2.11 15.00 19.38
C VAL A 260 -2.14 16.47 19.00
N ASN A 261 -1.66 17.34 19.89
CA ASN A 261 -1.61 18.77 19.61
C ASN A 261 -0.77 19.04 18.35
N PHE A 262 -1.20 20.05 17.61
CA PHE A 262 -0.52 20.50 16.41
C PHE A 262 0.95 20.86 16.70
N ASN A 263 1.88 20.32 15.92
CA ASN A 263 3.32 20.60 16.02
C ASN A 263 3.92 20.24 17.40
N ASP A 264 3.33 19.28 18.11
CA ASP A 264 3.76 18.84 19.43
C ASP A 264 4.51 17.50 19.34
N GLU A 265 5.84 17.57 19.12
CA GLU A 265 6.69 16.39 19.03
C GLU A 265 6.71 15.58 20.34
N ASP A 266 6.74 16.27 21.49
CA ASP A 266 6.66 15.64 22.80
C ASP A 266 5.32 14.93 22.99
N GLY A 267 4.22 15.56 22.55
CA GLY A 267 2.89 14.95 22.53
C GLY A 267 2.84 13.68 21.68
N LEU A 268 3.43 13.70 20.49
CA LEU A 268 3.51 12.51 19.62
C LEU A 268 4.38 11.43 20.26
N LEU A 269 5.51 11.79 20.87
CA LEU A 269 6.40 10.84 21.53
C LEU A 269 5.69 10.13 22.69
N LYS A 270 4.98 10.89 23.54
CA LYS A 270 4.17 10.34 24.63
C LYS A 270 3.07 9.41 24.13
N ALA A 271 2.40 9.78 23.03
CA ALA A 271 1.36 8.94 22.45
C ALA A 271 1.93 7.65 21.84
N ALA A 272 3.00 7.76 21.04
CA ALA A 272 3.69 6.64 20.40
C ALA A 272 4.29 5.65 21.42
N ALA A 273 4.68 6.13 22.61
CA ALA A 273 5.14 5.29 23.71
C ALA A 273 4.02 4.41 24.31
N ASN A 274 2.75 4.74 24.06
CA ASN A 274 1.59 4.04 24.62
C ASN A 274 0.80 3.23 23.60
N GLN A 275 0.85 3.57 22.30
CA GLN A 275 0.18 2.86 21.21
C GLN A 275 0.63 3.32 19.81
N PRO A 276 0.31 2.58 18.74
CA PRO A 276 0.45 3.07 17.37
C PRO A 276 -0.45 4.28 17.06
N ILE A 277 0.13 5.27 16.36
CA ILE A 277 -0.50 6.57 16.07
C ILE A 277 -0.66 6.72 14.55
N SER A 278 -1.86 7.08 14.12
CA SER A 278 -2.12 7.47 12.73
C SER A 278 -1.56 8.88 12.51
N VAL A 279 -0.79 9.08 11.45
CA VAL A 279 -0.23 10.38 11.07
C VAL A 279 -0.42 10.63 9.58
N ALA A 280 -0.35 11.89 9.17
CA ALA A 280 -0.22 12.27 7.77
C ALA A 280 1.17 12.87 7.50
N ILE A 281 1.69 12.62 6.31
CA ILE A 281 2.99 13.12 5.83
C ILE A 281 2.88 13.62 4.39
N GLU A 282 3.86 14.40 3.95
CA GLU A 282 4.17 14.60 2.54
C GLU A 282 5.13 13.52 2.05
N ALA A 283 4.66 12.62 1.20
CA ALA A 283 5.44 11.50 0.66
C ALA A 283 5.83 11.70 -0.81
N ALA A 284 5.69 12.93 -1.31
CA ALA A 284 5.73 13.27 -2.72
C ALA A 284 7.13 13.30 -3.36
N GLY A 285 8.18 13.45 -2.54
CA GLY A 285 9.56 13.61 -2.97
C GLY A 285 10.14 12.35 -3.64
N LYS A 286 11.10 12.55 -4.54
CA LYS A 286 11.77 11.45 -5.27
C LYS A 286 12.59 10.54 -4.34
N ASP A 287 13.23 11.12 -3.31
CA ASP A 287 13.89 10.35 -2.25
C ASP A 287 12.92 9.43 -1.51
N PHE A 288 11.70 9.91 -1.21
CA PHE A 288 10.69 9.12 -0.52
C PHE A 288 10.19 7.97 -1.42
N GLN A 289 9.92 8.27 -2.70
CA GLN A 289 9.55 7.26 -3.70
C GLN A 289 10.58 6.11 -3.75
N LEU A 290 11.88 6.44 -3.74
CA LEU A 290 12.97 5.50 -3.95
C LEU A 290 13.67 5.06 -2.65
N TYR A 291 13.11 5.41 -1.48
CA TYR A 291 13.67 5.05 -0.18
C TYR A 291 13.84 3.52 -0.04
N SER A 292 14.95 3.13 0.56
CA SER A 292 15.31 1.72 0.80
C SER A 292 15.64 1.47 2.27
N THR A 293 16.58 2.20 2.87
CA THR A 293 16.97 1.99 4.27
C THR A 293 17.65 3.20 4.88
N GLY A 294 17.76 3.22 6.20
CA GLY A 294 18.45 4.22 6.99
C GLY A 294 17.50 5.23 7.63
N VAL A 295 18.05 6.20 8.36
CA VAL A 295 17.26 7.28 8.94
C VAL A 295 17.06 8.36 7.89
N PHE A 296 15.84 8.43 7.36
CA PHE A 296 15.43 9.37 6.34
C PHE A 296 15.51 10.81 6.86
N THR A 297 16.37 11.59 6.21
CA THR A 297 16.55 13.03 6.42
C THR A 297 16.41 13.80 5.10
N GLY A 298 15.75 13.20 4.11
CA GLY A 298 15.56 13.78 2.78
C GLY A 298 14.67 15.01 2.80
N VAL A 299 14.67 15.76 1.69
CA VAL A 299 13.87 16.97 1.57
C VAL A 299 12.42 16.61 1.23
N CYS A 300 11.51 17.11 2.05
CA CYS A 300 10.07 17.06 1.85
C CYS A 300 9.45 18.36 2.38
N GLY A 301 8.32 18.76 1.82
CA GLY A 301 7.54 19.88 2.30
C GLY A 301 6.56 19.47 3.41
N THR A 302 5.44 20.18 3.47
CA THR A 302 4.36 19.98 4.45
C THR A 302 2.99 19.91 3.80
N ASP A 303 2.93 19.75 2.48
CA ASP A 303 1.68 19.59 1.73
C ASP A 303 1.26 18.12 1.81
N LEU A 304 0.79 17.75 3.00
CA LEU A 304 0.43 16.38 3.37
C LEU A 304 -0.46 15.71 2.29
N ASP A 305 -0.04 14.54 1.83
CA ASP A 305 -0.68 13.81 0.73
C ASP A 305 -0.79 12.29 0.97
N HIS A 306 -0.34 11.82 2.14
CA HIS A 306 -0.29 10.40 2.45
C HIS A 306 -0.48 10.10 3.95
N GLY A 307 -1.35 9.14 4.27
CA GLY A 307 -1.58 8.62 5.62
C GLY A 307 -0.70 7.42 5.94
N VAL A 308 -0.03 7.42 7.09
CA VAL A 308 0.86 6.35 7.58
C VAL A 308 0.75 6.20 9.09
N ALA A 309 1.30 5.14 9.67
CA ALA A 309 1.22 4.93 11.12
C ALA A 309 2.61 4.95 11.78
N VAL A 310 2.78 5.78 12.82
CA VAL A 310 3.92 5.69 13.73
C VAL A 310 3.71 4.47 14.63
N VAL A 311 4.60 3.48 14.53
CA VAL A 311 4.55 2.23 15.28
C VAL A 311 5.72 2.09 16.26
N GLY A 312 6.52 3.14 16.42
CA GLY A 312 7.63 3.15 17.35
C GLY A 312 8.57 4.31 17.14
N TYR A 313 9.66 4.31 17.90
CA TYR A 313 10.74 5.28 17.81
C TYR A 313 12.02 4.70 18.42
N GLY A 314 13.16 5.30 18.08
CA GLY A 314 14.45 4.91 18.64
C GLY A 314 15.55 5.90 18.29
N THR A 315 16.79 5.42 18.38
CA THR A 315 18.00 6.17 18.06
C THR A 315 18.97 5.23 17.34
N ASP A 316 19.52 5.67 16.21
CA ASP A 316 20.52 4.94 15.44
C ASP A 316 21.66 5.89 15.05
N ASN A 317 22.90 5.53 15.38
CA ASN A 317 24.09 6.35 15.16
C ASN A 317 23.95 7.82 15.61
N GLY A 318 23.31 8.03 16.77
CA GLY A 318 23.08 9.37 17.34
C GLY A 318 21.96 10.16 16.67
N LYS A 319 21.22 9.56 15.72
CA LYS A 319 20.03 10.14 15.10
C LYS A 319 18.78 9.50 15.68
N ASP A 320 17.95 10.33 16.29
CA ASP A 320 16.64 9.94 16.76
C ASP A 320 15.68 9.77 15.57
N TYR A 321 14.81 8.76 15.61
CA TYR A 321 13.85 8.49 14.54
C TYR A 321 12.49 7.97 15.03
N TRP A 322 11.48 8.17 14.20
CA TRP A 322 10.19 7.48 14.19
C TRP A 322 10.28 6.20 13.37
N ILE A 323 9.65 5.11 13.81
CA ILE A 323 9.39 3.92 13.00
C ILE A 323 8.01 4.09 12.39
N VAL A 324 7.94 4.24 11.08
CA VAL A 324 6.69 4.52 10.37
C VAL A 324 6.34 3.35 9.46
N ARG A 325 5.15 2.79 9.67
CA ARG A 325 4.54 1.75 8.84
C ARG A 325 3.86 2.40 7.63
N ASN A 326 4.26 1.98 6.44
CA ASN A 326 3.64 2.40 5.19
C ASN A 326 2.67 1.33 4.66
N SER A 327 1.91 1.66 3.62
CA SER A 327 0.88 0.82 2.99
C SER A 327 1.21 0.48 1.52
N TRP A 328 2.49 0.36 1.18
CA TRP A 328 2.97 0.06 -0.18
C TRP A 328 3.56 -1.35 -0.32
N GLY A 329 3.21 -2.26 0.58
CA GLY A 329 3.75 -3.61 0.62
C GLY A 329 5.17 -3.67 1.20
N ALA A 330 5.64 -4.89 1.48
CA ALA A 330 6.95 -5.14 2.05
C ALA A 330 8.12 -4.81 1.10
N ASP A 331 7.85 -4.71 -0.21
CA ASP A 331 8.84 -4.42 -1.25
C ASP A 331 9.14 -2.91 -1.41
N TRP A 332 8.91 -2.12 -0.38
CA TRP A 332 9.29 -0.71 -0.29
C TRP A 332 9.95 -0.42 1.05
N GLY A 333 11.03 0.37 1.07
CA GLY A 333 11.74 0.70 2.30
C GLY A 333 12.24 -0.53 3.07
N GLU A 334 12.25 -0.42 4.39
CA GLU A 334 12.72 -1.46 5.30
C GLU A 334 11.60 -2.47 5.59
N ASN A 335 11.30 -3.35 4.64
CA ASN A 335 10.17 -4.29 4.69
C ASN A 335 8.81 -3.60 4.86
N GLY A 336 8.59 -2.48 4.15
CA GLY A 336 7.36 -1.69 4.21
C GLY A 336 7.37 -0.58 5.26
N TYR A 337 8.50 -0.37 5.94
CA TYR A 337 8.68 0.67 6.94
C TYR A 337 9.70 1.71 6.49
N ILE A 338 9.63 2.89 7.10
CA ILE A 338 10.63 3.95 6.99
C ILE A 338 10.99 4.46 8.38
N ARG A 339 12.28 4.70 8.62
CA ARG A 339 12.75 5.41 9.81
C ARG A 339 12.89 6.88 9.48
N MET A 340 12.01 7.72 10.02
CA MET A 340 12.00 9.16 9.72
C MET A 340 12.65 9.92 10.88
N VAL A 341 13.58 10.84 10.60
CA VAL A 341 14.26 11.59 11.67
C VAL A 341 13.27 12.31 12.59
N ARG A 342 13.55 12.32 13.90
CA ARG A 342 12.83 13.12 14.90
C ARG A 342 13.80 14.05 15.64
N GLY A 343 13.28 15.04 16.34
CA GLY A 343 14.11 15.97 17.13
C GLY A 343 14.87 16.98 16.27
N THR A 344 14.34 17.38 15.12
CA THR A 344 15.04 18.27 14.16
C THR A 344 15.12 19.73 14.60
N GLY A 345 14.46 20.12 15.69
CA GLY A 345 14.60 21.42 16.35
C GLY A 345 13.84 22.56 15.67
N LYS A 346 14.23 23.82 15.99
CA LYS A 346 13.56 25.03 15.50
C LYS A 346 13.77 25.20 13.99
N GLY A 347 12.67 25.25 13.23
CA GLY A 347 12.67 25.40 11.76
C GLY A 347 11.94 24.28 11.01
N GLN A 348 11.64 23.17 11.69
CA GLN A 348 10.72 22.12 11.23
C GLN A 348 9.65 21.88 12.30
N GLU A 349 8.89 22.92 12.64
CA GLU A 349 7.86 22.84 13.70
C GLU A 349 6.81 21.76 13.40
N SER A 350 6.56 21.48 12.12
CA SER A 350 5.68 20.40 11.66
C SER A 350 6.32 19.01 11.68
N GLY A 351 7.58 18.89 12.09
CA GLY A 351 8.41 17.71 11.94
C GLY A 351 8.77 17.42 10.48
N ILE A 352 9.64 16.42 10.27
CA ILE A 352 10.03 15.95 8.94
C ILE A 352 8.79 15.53 8.15
N CYS A 353 8.66 16.02 6.92
CA CYS A 353 7.53 15.80 6.03
C CYS A 353 6.16 16.13 6.61
N GLY A 354 6.11 17.00 7.64
CA GLY A 354 4.86 17.40 8.28
C GLY A 354 4.26 16.39 9.25
N ILE A 355 5.00 15.37 9.69
CA ILE A 355 4.50 14.26 10.54
C ILE A 355 3.81 14.71 11.86
N LEU A 356 4.11 15.90 12.38
CA LEU A 356 3.50 16.46 13.59
C LEU A 356 2.22 17.28 13.33
N THR A 357 1.81 17.39 12.07
CA THR A 357 0.70 18.26 11.64
C THR A 357 -0.66 17.64 11.97
N GLU A 358 -0.80 16.32 11.79
CA GLU A 358 -2.07 15.58 11.93
C GLU A 358 -1.89 14.19 12.58
N PRO A 359 -1.40 14.11 13.83
CA PRO A 359 -1.35 12.84 14.54
C PRO A 359 -2.66 12.61 15.31
N SER A 360 -3.29 11.47 15.09
CA SER A 360 -4.50 11.05 15.82
C SER A 360 -4.49 9.55 16.12
N TYR A 361 -5.23 9.14 17.13
CA TYR A 361 -5.22 7.75 17.58
C TYR A 361 -6.55 7.30 18.17
N ALA A 362 -6.89 6.04 17.93
CA ALA A 362 -8.07 5.41 18.49
C ALA A 362 -7.90 5.15 20.00
N VAL A 363 -8.99 5.28 20.74
CA VAL A 363 -9.05 5.00 22.18
C VAL A 363 -9.92 3.77 22.39
N LYS A 364 -9.37 2.80 23.13
CA LYS A 364 -10.08 1.59 23.55
C LYS A 364 -9.81 1.29 25.02
N THR A 365 -10.87 0.97 25.72
CA THR A 365 -10.95 0.59 27.14
C THR A 365 -11.88 -0.60 27.29
N SER A 366 -12.87 -0.75 26.41
CA SER A 366 -13.82 -1.86 26.37
C SER A 366 -13.22 -3.11 25.67
N PRO A 367 -13.62 -4.34 26.10
CA PRO A 367 -13.29 -5.55 25.37
C PRO A 367 -13.93 -5.54 23.97
N ASN A 368 -13.50 -6.46 23.10
CA ASN A 368 -14.17 -6.66 21.82
C ASN A 368 -15.58 -7.21 22.02
N PRO A 369 -16.52 -6.93 21.09
CA PRO A 369 -17.79 -7.61 21.06
C PRO A 369 -17.60 -9.13 21.11
N PRO A 370 -18.56 -9.88 21.67
CA PRO A 370 -18.54 -11.33 21.56
C PRO A 370 -18.39 -11.70 20.09
N ASN A 371 -17.40 -12.51 19.75
CA ASN A 371 -17.21 -12.99 18.38
C ASN A 371 -18.55 -13.59 17.92
N PRO A 372 -19.20 -13.04 16.88
CA PRO A 372 -20.52 -13.49 16.45
C PRO A 372 -20.53 -14.94 15.95
N GLY A 373 -19.38 -15.62 15.94
CA GLY A 373 -19.15 -16.86 15.23
C GLY A 373 -18.81 -16.54 13.78
N PRO A 374 -18.31 -17.51 13.00
CA PRO A 374 -18.09 -17.29 11.58
C PRO A 374 -19.39 -16.81 10.95
N THR A 375 -19.33 -15.67 10.28
CA THR A 375 -20.41 -15.18 9.44
C THR A 375 -20.88 -16.33 8.56
N PRO A 376 -22.17 -16.72 8.59
CA PRO A 376 -22.67 -17.72 7.65
C PRO A 376 -22.22 -17.28 6.26
N PRO A 377 -21.64 -18.17 5.43
CA PRO A 377 -21.17 -17.78 4.11
C PRO A 377 -22.30 -17.02 3.43
N ALA A 378 -21.98 -15.80 2.99
CA ALA A 378 -22.96 -14.94 2.32
C ALA A 378 -23.73 -15.81 1.32
N PRO A 379 -25.08 -15.75 1.31
CA PRO A 379 -25.86 -16.58 0.41
C PRO A 379 -25.29 -16.42 -0.99
N VAL A 380 -24.87 -17.54 -1.59
CA VAL A 380 -24.26 -17.54 -2.92
C VAL A 380 -25.18 -16.71 -3.81
N PRO A 381 -24.71 -15.55 -4.30
CA PRO A 381 -25.59 -14.68 -5.04
C PRO A 381 -26.11 -15.42 -6.28
N PRO A 382 -27.37 -15.19 -6.68
CA PRO A 382 -27.99 -16.03 -7.70
C PRO A 382 -27.19 -15.96 -9.00
N GLU A 383 -26.76 -17.12 -9.51
CA GLU A 383 -26.10 -17.24 -10.80
C GLU A 383 -26.95 -16.53 -11.89
N VAL A 384 -26.29 -15.82 -12.81
CA VAL A 384 -26.97 -15.15 -13.93
C VAL A 384 -27.45 -16.21 -14.92
N ILE A 385 -28.77 -16.31 -15.10
CA ILE A 385 -29.39 -17.29 -16.00
C ILE A 385 -29.25 -16.79 -17.44
N CYS A 386 -28.45 -17.48 -18.26
CA CYS A 386 -28.31 -17.16 -19.68
C CYS A 386 -29.45 -17.74 -20.52
N ASP A 387 -29.80 -18.99 -20.22
CA ASP A 387 -30.96 -19.68 -20.76
C ASP A 387 -31.42 -20.79 -19.81
N GLN A 388 -32.36 -21.62 -20.27
CA GLN A 388 -32.93 -22.74 -19.50
C GLN A 388 -31.92 -23.84 -19.09
N TRP A 389 -30.70 -23.84 -19.62
CA TRP A 389 -29.66 -24.84 -19.29
C TRP A 389 -28.27 -24.24 -19.08
N SER A 390 -28.09 -22.93 -19.10
CA SER A 390 -26.78 -22.28 -18.98
C SER A 390 -26.83 -21.13 -17.99
N THR A 391 -25.85 -21.09 -17.09
CA THR A 391 -25.70 -20.03 -16.09
C THR A 391 -24.28 -19.46 -16.06
N CYS A 392 -24.17 -18.22 -15.63
CA CYS A 392 -22.91 -17.52 -15.38
C CYS A 392 -22.78 -17.10 -13.91
N PRO A 393 -21.56 -16.86 -13.41
CA PRO A 393 -21.36 -16.30 -12.07
C PRO A 393 -22.09 -14.97 -11.88
N GLU A 394 -22.32 -14.58 -10.62
CA GLU A 394 -22.81 -13.23 -10.30
C GLU A 394 -21.88 -12.16 -10.90
N GLY A 395 -22.43 -10.99 -11.21
CA GLY A 395 -21.66 -9.89 -11.76
C GLY A 395 -21.23 -10.10 -13.21
N SER A 396 -21.75 -11.14 -13.87
CA SER A 396 -21.37 -11.51 -15.24
C SER A 396 -22.46 -11.22 -16.26
N THR A 397 -22.05 -11.04 -17.53
CA THR A 397 -22.96 -10.92 -18.67
C THR A 397 -22.92 -12.18 -19.52
N CYS A 398 -24.09 -12.73 -19.81
CA CYS A 398 -24.25 -13.88 -20.69
C CYS A 398 -24.09 -13.45 -22.16
N CYS A 399 -23.04 -13.95 -22.81
CA CYS A 399 -22.76 -13.67 -24.20
C CYS A 399 -22.89 -14.92 -25.07
N CYS A 400 -23.63 -14.84 -26.16
CA CYS A 400 -23.80 -15.97 -27.07
C CYS A 400 -22.48 -16.29 -27.80
N THR A 401 -22.01 -17.53 -27.67
CA THR A 401 -20.77 -18.01 -28.31
C THR A 401 -21.05 -18.86 -29.54
N PHE A 402 -22.26 -19.43 -29.66
CA PHE A 402 -22.65 -20.23 -30.82
C PHE A 402 -24.08 -19.91 -31.28
N PRO A 403 -24.27 -18.83 -32.05
CA PRO A 403 -25.57 -18.45 -32.59
C PRO A 403 -25.92 -19.27 -33.85
N VAL A 404 -27.17 -19.70 -33.97
CA VAL A 404 -27.75 -20.22 -35.22
C VAL A 404 -29.09 -19.52 -35.45
N GLY A 405 -29.12 -18.61 -36.42
CA GLY A 405 -30.27 -17.72 -36.63
C GLY A 405 -30.48 -16.80 -35.43
N LYS A 406 -31.68 -16.82 -34.84
CA LYS A 406 -32.01 -16.03 -33.63
C LYS A 406 -31.81 -16.80 -32.32
N LEU A 407 -31.36 -18.06 -32.39
CA LEU A 407 -31.18 -18.92 -31.22
C LEU A 407 -29.70 -19.01 -30.85
N CYS A 408 -29.43 -19.08 -29.56
CA CYS A 408 -28.10 -19.33 -29.03
C CYS A 408 -28.00 -20.77 -28.52
N PHE A 409 -26.98 -21.50 -28.96
CA PHE A 409 -26.76 -22.91 -28.60
C PHE A 409 -25.62 -23.11 -27.60
N ALA A 410 -24.80 -22.08 -27.36
CA ALA A 410 -23.78 -22.08 -26.33
C ALA A 410 -23.54 -20.65 -25.82
N TRP A 411 -23.29 -20.54 -24.52
CA TRP A 411 -23.07 -19.27 -23.84
C TRP A 411 -21.68 -19.21 -23.22
N GLY A 412 -21.15 -18.00 -23.16
CA GLY A 412 -19.94 -17.64 -22.42
C GLY A 412 -20.24 -16.53 -21.43
N CYS A 413 -19.47 -16.49 -20.35
CA CYS A 413 -19.60 -15.52 -19.28
C CYS A 413 -18.54 -14.44 -19.45
N CYS A 414 -18.99 -13.20 -19.63
CA CYS A 414 -18.13 -12.05 -19.45
C CYS A 414 -18.12 -11.69 -17.96
N GLY A 415 -16.96 -11.58 -17.32
CA GLY A 415 -16.82 -11.30 -15.87
C GLY A 415 -17.15 -9.86 -15.45
N LEU A 416 -18.02 -9.18 -16.20
CA LEU A 416 -18.48 -7.82 -15.93
C LEU A 416 -20.00 -7.74 -16.12
N GLU A 417 -20.65 -6.89 -15.32
CA GLU A 417 -22.07 -6.59 -15.46
C GLU A 417 -22.31 -5.72 -16.69
N SER A 418 -23.42 -5.98 -17.41
CA SER A 418 -23.85 -5.21 -18.57
C SER A 418 -22.78 -5.05 -19.68
N ALA A 419 -21.91 -6.06 -19.83
CA ALA A 419 -20.85 -6.06 -20.81
C ALA A 419 -21.39 -6.11 -22.25
N THR A 420 -20.66 -5.51 -23.17
CA THR A 420 -20.94 -5.66 -24.61
C THR A 420 -20.29 -6.93 -25.14
N CYS A 421 -21.12 -7.83 -25.69
CA CYS A 421 -20.64 -9.07 -26.29
C CYS A 421 -20.10 -8.80 -27.70
N CYS A 422 -18.80 -9.03 -27.91
CA CYS A 422 -18.17 -8.84 -29.21
C CYS A 422 -18.62 -9.88 -30.26
N ASN A 423 -18.53 -9.48 -31.53
CA ASN A 423 -19.01 -10.28 -32.67
C ASN A 423 -18.09 -11.46 -33.01
N ASP A 424 -16.89 -11.52 -32.45
CA ASP A 424 -15.98 -12.66 -32.60
C ASP A 424 -16.43 -13.89 -31.79
N HIS A 425 -17.43 -13.73 -30.92
CA HIS A 425 -17.95 -14.76 -30.02
C HIS A 425 -16.99 -15.22 -28.91
N TYR A 426 -15.80 -14.64 -28.82
CA TYR A 426 -14.78 -14.98 -27.82
C TYR A 426 -14.58 -13.88 -26.78
N HIS A 427 -14.71 -12.61 -27.17
CA HIS A 427 -14.40 -11.49 -26.29
C HIS A 427 -15.64 -10.68 -25.88
N CYS A 428 -15.48 -9.87 -24.84
CA CYS A 428 -16.45 -8.90 -24.40
C CYS A 428 -15.78 -7.61 -23.93
N CYS A 429 -16.57 -6.56 -23.81
CA CYS A 429 -16.13 -5.24 -23.40
C CYS A 429 -16.95 -4.68 -22.23
N PRO A 430 -16.35 -3.86 -21.35
CA PRO A 430 -17.09 -3.14 -20.31
C PRO A 430 -18.18 -2.23 -20.90
N GLN A 431 -19.24 -1.97 -20.13
CA GLN A 431 -20.34 -1.10 -20.55
C GLN A 431 -19.87 0.32 -20.94
N ASP A 432 -18.87 0.86 -20.24
CA ASP A 432 -18.31 2.19 -20.51
C ASP A 432 -17.46 2.27 -21.80
N TYR A 433 -17.12 1.10 -22.37
CA TYR A 433 -16.30 0.95 -23.57
C TYR A 433 -16.95 -0.05 -24.54
N PRO A 434 -18.17 0.21 -25.04
CA PRO A 434 -19.01 -0.81 -25.67
C PRO A 434 -18.56 -1.22 -27.09
N ILE A 435 -17.58 -0.55 -27.68
CA ILE A 435 -17.18 -0.81 -29.08
C ILE A 435 -16.02 -1.79 -29.10
N CYS A 436 -16.24 -3.01 -29.60
CA CYS A 436 -15.18 -3.99 -29.81
C CYS A 436 -14.37 -3.68 -31.08
N ASP A 437 -13.11 -3.27 -30.91
CA ASP A 437 -12.09 -3.19 -31.97
C ASP A 437 -11.23 -4.45 -31.92
N LEU A 438 -11.63 -5.46 -32.71
CA LEU A 438 -10.99 -6.77 -32.75
C LEU A 438 -9.61 -6.73 -33.40
N ASP A 439 -9.36 -5.79 -34.30
CA ASP A 439 -8.07 -5.66 -35.00
C ASP A 439 -6.98 -5.17 -34.03
N LYS A 440 -7.36 -4.37 -33.04
CA LYS A 440 -6.45 -3.81 -32.02
C LYS A 440 -6.57 -4.48 -30.66
N ASN A 441 -7.45 -5.47 -30.51
CA ASN A 441 -7.78 -6.11 -29.24
C ASN A 441 -8.24 -5.12 -28.13
N LEU A 442 -9.04 -4.12 -28.51
CA LEU A 442 -9.50 -3.07 -27.59
C LEU A 442 -11.03 -2.93 -27.55
N CYS A 443 -11.48 -2.38 -26.43
CA CYS A 443 -12.82 -1.87 -26.18
C CYS A 443 -12.75 -0.34 -26.19
N LEU A 444 -13.45 0.29 -27.12
CA LEU A 444 -13.43 1.74 -27.34
C LEU A 444 -14.71 2.38 -26.80
N ARG A 445 -14.58 3.61 -26.29
CA ARG A 445 -15.73 4.42 -25.85
C ARG A 445 -16.47 5.07 -27.03
N LYS A 446 -15.74 5.38 -28.11
CA LYS A 446 -16.26 5.94 -29.37
C LYS A 446 -15.42 5.42 -30.55
N SER A 447 -16.04 5.27 -31.72
CA SER A 447 -15.44 4.65 -32.91
C SER A 447 -14.24 5.41 -33.52
N ALA A 448 -14.05 6.69 -33.17
CA ALA A 448 -12.94 7.51 -33.65
C ALA A 448 -11.77 7.63 -32.64
N HIS A 449 -11.82 6.90 -31.52
CA HIS A 449 -10.78 6.98 -30.48
C HIS A 449 -9.68 5.91 -30.71
N THR A 450 -8.43 6.28 -30.47
CA THR A 450 -7.26 5.38 -30.52
C THR A 450 -6.93 4.74 -29.17
N PHE A 451 -7.64 5.12 -28.10
CA PHE A 451 -7.42 4.64 -26.72
C PHE A 451 -8.66 3.90 -26.22
N GLY A 452 -8.44 2.76 -25.57
CA GLY A 452 -9.48 1.87 -25.05
C GLY A 452 -8.95 0.95 -23.96
N VAL A 453 -9.82 0.12 -23.40
CA VAL A 453 -9.43 -0.95 -22.46
C VAL A 453 -9.28 -2.27 -23.21
N ALA A 454 -8.46 -3.21 -22.72
CA ALA A 454 -8.26 -4.47 -23.42
C ALA A 454 -9.56 -5.28 -23.54
N LEU A 455 -9.70 -6.03 -24.65
CA LEU A 455 -10.75 -7.05 -24.77
C LEU A 455 -10.62 -8.07 -23.64
N MET A 456 -11.76 -8.51 -23.11
CA MET A 456 -11.80 -9.54 -22.10
C MET A 456 -12.24 -10.86 -22.71
N GLU A 457 -11.47 -11.92 -22.49
CA GLU A 457 -11.89 -13.27 -22.89
C GLU A 457 -13.07 -13.74 -22.04
N ARG A 458 -14.06 -14.34 -22.70
CA ARG A 458 -15.19 -14.99 -22.03
C ARG A 458 -14.76 -16.33 -21.44
N THR A 459 -15.32 -16.69 -20.31
CA THR A 459 -15.26 -18.07 -19.81
C THR A 459 -16.46 -18.87 -20.30
N LYS A 460 -16.43 -20.21 -20.20
CA LYS A 460 -17.57 -21.05 -20.59
C LYS A 460 -18.69 -20.95 -19.55
N ALA A 461 -19.93 -20.77 -20.00
CA ALA A 461 -21.08 -20.86 -19.11
C ALA A 461 -21.23 -22.28 -18.54
N LYS A 462 -21.73 -22.36 -17.31
CA LYS A 462 -21.99 -23.61 -16.61
C LYS A 462 -23.28 -24.21 -17.15
N VAL A 463 -23.22 -25.48 -17.56
CA VAL A 463 -24.39 -26.20 -18.07
C VAL A 463 -25.16 -26.87 -16.92
N ASN A 464 -26.45 -26.57 -16.79
CA ASN A 464 -27.37 -27.23 -15.89
C ASN A 464 -27.83 -28.58 -16.49
N TRP A 465 -27.05 -29.62 -16.22
CA TRP A 465 -27.34 -30.98 -16.69
C TRP A 465 -28.63 -31.58 -16.13
N GLU A 466 -29.14 -31.10 -14.99
CA GLU A 466 -30.41 -31.59 -14.43
C GLU A 466 -31.62 -31.10 -15.23
N ALA A 467 -31.57 -29.86 -15.72
CA ALA A 467 -32.59 -29.31 -16.63
C ALA A 467 -32.62 -30.08 -17.95
N LEU A 468 -31.46 -30.38 -18.54
CA LEU A 468 -31.33 -31.19 -19.76
C LEU A 468 -31.86 -32.63 -19.56
N LYS A 469 -31.59 -33.26 -18.39
CA LYS A 469 -32.10 -34.60 -18.06
C LYS A 469 -33.63 -34.65 -17.94
N LYS A 470 -34.27 -33.58 -17.44
CA LYS A 470 -35.75 -33.49 -17.38
C LYS A 470 -36.40 -33.39 -18.76
N LEU A 471 -35.72 -32.77 -19.74
CA LEU A 471 -36.18 -32.71 -21.13
C LEU A 471 -36.11 -34.09 -21.81
N GLY A 472 -35.01 -34.83 -21.62
CA GLY A 472 -34.84 -36.17 -22.19
C GLY A 472 -35.88 -37.20 -21.70
N ARG A 473 -36.38 -37.06 -20.47
CA ARG A 473 -37.49 -37.88 -19.94
C ARG A 473 -38.86 -37.52 -20.51
N LYS A 474 -39.02 -36.32 -21.09
CA LYS A 474 -40.29 -35.86 -21.68
C LYS A 474 -40.48 -36.32 -23.13
N TYR A 475 -39.40 -36.78 -23.78
CA TYR A 475 -39.38 -37.29 -25.16
C TYR A 475 -39.02 -38.78 -25.25
N THR A 476 -39.02 -39.48 -24.12
CA THR A 476 -39.04 -40.95 -24.03
C THR A 476 -40.45 -41.39 -23.60
N MET A 477 -41.42 -41.21 -24.51
CA MET A 477 -42.68 -41.96 -24.58
C MET A 477 -42.96 -42.27 -26.04
#